data_AF-A0A1Y1ZAX2-F1
#
_entry.id   AF-A0A1Y1ZAX2-F1
#
_cell.length_a   1.000
_cell.length_b   1.000
_cell.length_c   1.000
_cell.angle_alpha   90.00
_cell.angle_beta   90.00
_cell.angle_gamma   90.00
#
_symmetry.space_group_name_H-M   'P 1'
#
loop_
_entity.id
_entity.type
_entity.pdbx_description
1 polymer ?
#
loop_
_entity_poly.entity_id
_entity_poly.type
_entity_poly.pdbx_seq_one_letter_code
_entity_poly.pdbx_strand_id
1 'polypeptide(L)'
;MTNYVQALSGLTDDELLEVRARERTFDGAYWRSALSAFGSGVIILRVFTSEFYKIGLVYIAMGIGMLVLGTLRRRSFGRDLDLSIPFKTSGNFTVATTLVVLPAYGFLLAFMLSL
;
A
#
# COMPACT_ATOMS: atom_id res chain seq x y z
N MET A 1 10.29 -18.30 7.38
CA MET A 1 11.27 -17.74 6.41
C MET A 1 11.98 -18.83 5.61
N THR A 2 12.28 -19.99 6.19
CA THR A 2 12.99 -21.11 5.55
C THR A 2 12.34 -21.59 4.23
N ASN A 3 11.01 -21.64 4.18
CA ASN A 3 10.28 -22.06 2.96
C ASN A 3 10.37 -21.07 1.78
N TYR A 4 10.58 -19.77 2.04
CA TYR A 4 10.69 -18.76 0.96
C TYR A 4 12.05 -18.81 0.27
N VAL A 5 13.12 -18.98 1.03
CA VAL A 5 14.48 -19.09 0.49
C VAL A 5 14.61 -20.37 -0.34
N GLN A 6 13.99 -21.46 0.12
CA GLN A 6 13.95 -22.72 -0.62
C GLN A 6 13.10 -22.66 -1.89
N ALA A 7 11.99 -21.90 -1.87
CA ALA A 7 11.19 -21.63 -3.07
C ALA A 7 11.97 -20.81 -4.11
N LEU A 8 12.76 -19.83 -3.67
CA LEU A 8 13.58 -18.97 -4.55
C LEU A 8 14.83 -19.69 -5.11
N SER A 9 15.37 -20.70 -4.41
CA SER A 9 16.59 -21.40 -4.83
C SER A 9 16.43 -22.30 -6.06
N GLY A 10 15.20 -22.57 -6.49
CA GLY A 10 14.91 -23.36 -7.69
C GLY A 10 14.56 -22.53 -8.93
N LEU A 11 14.55 -21.19 -8.82
CA LEU A 11 14.20 -20.30 -9.94
C LEU A 11 15.41 -20.05 -10.85
N THR A 12 15.13 -19.91 -12.14
CA THR A 12 16.07 -19.39 -13.14
C THR A 12 16.31 -17.89 -12.93
N ASP A 13 17.40 -17.36 -13.50
CA ASP A 13 17.75 -15.93 -13.37
C ASP A 13 16.65 -14.98 -13.87
N ASP A 14 15.94 -15.38 -14.93
CA ASP A 14 14.83 -14.64 -15.51
C ASP A 14 13.61 -14.61 -14.57
N GLU A 15 13.25 -15.75 -13.98
CA GLU A 15 12.16 -15.81 -13.00
C GLU A 15 12.50 -14.98 -11.75
N LEU A 16 13.76 -15.00 -11.31
CA LEU A 16 14.23 -14.22 -10.17
C LEU A 16 14.22 -12.71 -10.48
N LEU A 17 14.37 -12.32 -11.74
CA LEU A 17 14.18 -10.95 -12.22
C LEU A 17 12.69 -10.54 -12.14
N GLU A 18 11.77 -11.39 -12.57
CA GLU A 18 10.33 -11.14 -12.48
C GLU A 18 9.86 -10.95 -11.04
N VAL A 19 10.32 -11.81 -10.13
CA VAL A 19 9.99 -11.72 -8.70
C VAL A 19 10.44 -10.37 -8.13
N ARG A 20 11.68 -9.95 -8.41
CA ARG A 20 12.20 -8.65 -7.98
C ARG A 20 11.44 -7.48 -8.60
N ALA A 21 11.07 -7.59 -9.88
CA ALA A 21 10.27 -6.59 -10.56
C ALA A 21 8.89 -6.43 -9.90
N ARG A 22 8.21 -7.53 -9.56
CA ARG A 22 6.93 -7.54 -8.83
C ARG A 22 7.07 -6.94 -7.43
N GLU A 23 8.10 -7.30 -6.69
CA GLU A 23 8.33 -6.76 -5.34
C GLU A 23 8.52 -5.23 -5.35
N ARG A 24 9.35 -4.71 -6.27
CA ARG A 24 9.61 -3.25 -6.35
C ARG A 24 8.39 -2.44 -6.79
N THR A 25 7.54 -3.01 -7.65
CA THR A 25 6.40 -2.29 -8.23
C THR A 25 5.13 -2.44 -7.40
N PHE A 26 4.72 -3.67 -7.08
CA PHE A 26 3.49 -3.93 -6.33
C PHE A 26 3.66 -3.63 -4.84
N ASP A 27 4.54 -4.34 -4.15
CA ASP A 27 4.74 -4.14 -2.71
C ASP A 27 5.30 -2.73 -2.42
N GLY A 28 6.23 -2.28 -3.26
CA GLY A 28 6.77 -0.92 -3.19
C GLY A 28 5.71 0.18 -3.34
N ALA A 29 4.66 -0.03 -4.13
CA ALA A 29 3.57 0.95 -4.26
C ALA A 29 2.79 1.12 -2.96
N TYR A 30 2.45 0.03 -2.25
CA TYR A 30 1.74 0.12 -0.97
C TYR A 30 2.58 0.86 0.07
N TRP A 31 3.84 0.46 0.25
CA TRP A 31 4.73 1.06 1.25
C TRP A 31 5.01 2.54 0.97
N ARG A 32 5.32 2.91 -0.27
CA ARG A 32 5.60 4.30 -0.64
C ARG A 32 4.38 5.19 -0.46
N SER A 33 3.20 4.71 -0.87
CA SER A 33 1.95 5.47 -0.73
C SER A 33 1.58 5.65 0.73
N ALA A 34 1.73 4.59 1.52
CA ALA A 34 1.41 4.61 2.93
C ALA A 34 2.33 5.56 3.73
N LEU A 35 3.64 5.48 3.49
CA LEU A 35 4.63 6.36 4.13
C LEU A 35 4.44 7.82 3.70
N SER A 36 4.17 8.07 2.43
CA SER A 36 3.89 9.41 1.91
C SER A 36 2.65 10.02 2.57
N ALA A 37 1.54 9.28 2.63
CA ALA A 37 0.30 9.72 3.25
C ALA A 37 0.47 9.96 4.75
N PHE A 38 1.07 9.00 5.46
CA PHE A 38 1.31 9.10 6.89
C PHE A 38 2.24 10.28 7.23
N GLY A 39 3.36 10.40 6.52
CA GLY A 39 4.32 11.50 6.70
C GLY A 39 3.68 12.87 6.43
N SER A 40 2.88 12.98 5.37
CA SER A 40 2.13 14.20 5.07
C SER A 40 1.18 14.57 6.20
N GLY A 41 0.46 13.60 6.76
CA GLY A 41 -0.44 13.82 7.90
C GLY A 41 0.29 14.30 9.16
N VAL A 42 1.44 13.71 9.47
CA VAL A 42 2.29 14.16 10.59
C VAL A 42 2.79 15.59 10.37
N ILE A 43 3.24 15.93 9.15
CA ILE A 43 3.66 17.29 8.81
C ILE A 43 2.50 18.27 8.96
N ILE A 44 1.31 17.92 8.47
CA ILE A 44 0.11 18.77 8.58
C ILE A 44 -0.18 19.08 10.05
N LEU A 45 -0.21 18.05 10.91
CA LEU A 45 -0.47 18.23 12.34
C LEU A 45 0.61 19.05 13.07
N ARG A 46 1.86 19.01 12.59
CA ARG A 46 2.98 19.66 13.28
C ARG A 46 3.26 21.08 12.81
N VAL A 47 2.99 21.39 11.54
CA VAL A 47 3.39 22.64 10.88
C VAL A 47 2.23 23.64 10.73
N PHE A 48 0.99 23.16 10.52
CA PHE A 48 -0.15 24.01 10.20
C PHE A 48 -0.99 24.39 11.43
N THR A 49 -1.89 25.36 11.26
CA THR A 49 -2.84 25.82 12.28
C THR A 49 -3.86 24.73 12.64
N SER A 50 -4.52 24.88 13.79
CA SER A 50 -5.50 23.92 14.31
C SER A 50 -6.68 23.64 13.39
N GLU A 51 -6.99 24.56 12.48
CA GLU A 51 -8.03 24.41 11.44
C GLU A 51 -7.74 23.21 10.53
N PHE A 52 -6.47 22.90 10.26
CA PHE A 52 -6.06 21.81 9.37
C PHE A 52 -5.92 20.46 10.08
N TYR A 53 -6.18 20.36 11.39
CA TYR A 53 -5.97 19.12 12.13
C TYR A 53 -6.85 17.97 11.63
N LYS A 54 -8.09 18.28 11.20
CA LYS A 54 -8.99 17.29 10.61
C LYS A 54 -8.41 16.70 9.33
N ILE A 55 -7.79 17.54 8.49
CA ILE A 55 -7.12 17.13 7.24
C ILE A 55 -5.90 16.24 7.57
N GLY A 56 -5.07 16.65 8.53
CA GLY A 56 -3.91 15.86 8.96
C GLY A 56 -4.30 14.47 9.49
N LEU A 57 -5.39 14.38 10.26
CA LEU A 57 -5.91 13.11 10.77
C LEU A 57 -6.35 12.16 9.64
N VAL A 58 -7.00 12.69 8.60
CA VAL A 58 -7.42 11.90 7.43
C VAL A 58 -6.20 11.32 6.71
N TYR A 59 -5.14 12.11 6.52
CA TYR A 59 -3.89 11.61 5.92
C TYR A 59 -3.22 10.52 6.76
N ILE A 60 -3.22 10.65 8.09
CA ILE A 60 -2.71 9.60 8.99
C ILE A 60 -3.55 8.33 8.88
N ALA A 61 -4.87 8.44 8.95
CA ALA A 61 -5.78 7.30 8.84
C ALA A 61 -5.63 6.59 7.49
N MET A 62 -5.53 7.35 6.39
CA MET A 62 -5.26 6.82 5.05
C MET A 62 -3.91 6.10 4.98
N GLY A 63 -2.84 6.70 5.54
CA GLY A 63 -1.52 6.08 5.60
C GLY A 63 -1.51 4.76 6.38
N ILE A 64 -2.17 4.72 7.54
CA ILE A 64 -2.34 3.49 8.33
C ILE A 64 -3.14 2.45 7.54
N GLY A 65 -4.24 2.84 6.91
CA GLY A 65 -5.05 1.94 6.07
C GLY A 65 -4.22 1.31 4.94
N MET A 66 -3.41 2.12 4.25
CA MET A 66 -2.50 1.64 3.21
C MET A 66 -1.39 0.73 3.75
N LEU A 67 -0.84 1.00 4.95
CA LEU A 67 0.11 0.09 5.61
C LEU A 67 -0.52 -1.26 5.92
N VAL A 68 -1.74 -1.27 6.46
CA VAL A 68 -2.47 -2.50 6.76
C VAL A 68 -2.71 -3.30 5.49
N LEU A 69 -3.18 -2.66 4.41
CA LEU A 69 -3.36 -3.33 3.12
C LEU A 69 -2.04 -3.90 2.56
N GLY A 70 -0.94 -3.15 2.65
CA GLY A 70 0.37 -3.63 2.22
C GLY A 70 0.86 -4.85 3.01
N THR A 71 0.67 -4.85 4.34
CA THR A 71 1.05 -6.01 5.18
C THR A 71 0.18 -7.24 4.91
N LEU A 72 -1.13 -7.06 4.69
CA LEU A 72 -2.04 -8.14 4.30
C LEU A 72 -1.69 -8.69 2.91
N ARG A 73 -1.37 -7.81 1.97
CA ARG A 73 -0.93 -8.19 0.62
C ARG A 73 0.32 -9.06 0.66
N ARG A 74 1.31 -8.68 1.48
CA ARG A 74 2.57 -9.40 1.63
C ARG A 74 2.39 -10.85 2.12
N ARG A 75 1.35 -11.14 2.91
CA ARG A 75 1.02 -12.51 3.31
C ARG A 75 0.57 -13.39 2.15
N SER A 76 -0.06 -12.79 1.13
CA SER A 76 -0.51 -13.49 -0.08
C SER A 76 0.57 -13.58 -1.16
N PHE A 77 1.73 -12.92 -0.96
CA PHE A 77 2.80 -12.84 -1.96
C PHE A 77 3.35 -14.20 -2.35
N GLY A 78 3.53 -15.13 -1.39
CA GLY A 78 4.06 -16.47 -1.68
C GLY A 78 3.22 -17.29 -2.66
N ARG A 79 1.90 -17.08 -2.71
CA ARG A 79 1.03 -17.72 -3.71
C ARG A 79 1.20 -17.07 -5.08
N ASP A 80 1.45 -15.77 -5.14
CA ASP A 80 1.58 -15.05 -6.40
C ASP A 80 2.96 -15.22 -7.06
N LEU A 81 3.91 -15.80 -6.32
CA LEU A 81 5.22 -16.24 -6.83
C LEU A 81 5.18 -17.64 -7.45
N ASP A 82 4.09 -18.37 -7.26
CA ASP A 82 3.90 -19.66 -7.91
C ASP A 82 3.65 -19.40 -9.41
N LEU A 83 4.63 -19.72 -10.24
CA LEU A 83 4.55 -19.55 -11.70
C LEU A 83 3.77 -20.69 -12.37
N SER A 84 3.42 -21.75 -11.62
CA SER A 84 2.63 -22.87 -12.14
C SER A 84 1.14 -22.53 -12.25
N ILE A 85 0.68 -21.48 -11.55
CA ILE A 85 -0.71 -21.01 -11.63
C ILE A 85 -0.86 -19.91 -12.69
N PRO A 86 -1.98 -19.88 -13.43
CA PRO A 86 -2.25 -18.81 -14.39
C PRO A 86 -2.30 -17.45 -13.69
N PHE A 87 -1.74 -16.43 -14.35
CA PHE A 87 -1.69 -15.08 -13.82
C PHE A 87 -3.10 -14.56 -13.50
N LYS A 88 -3.32 -14.25 -12.22
CA LYS A 88 -4.56 -13.62 -11.73
C LYS A 88 -4.27 -12.19 -11.30
N THR A 89 -5.03 -11.24 -11.82
CA THR A 89 -4.91 -9.82 -11.46
C THR A 89 -5.30 -9.58 -10.00
N SER A 90 -4.71 -8.57 -9.37
CA SER A 90 -4.91 -8.26 -7.93
C SER A 90 -6.24 -7.54 -7.62
N GLY A 91 -7.34 -7.90 -8.29
CA GLY A 91 -8.61 -7.17 -8.24
C GLY A 91 -9.13 -6.89 -6.84
N ASN A 92 -9.06 -7.86 -5.92
CA ASN A 92 -9.53 -7.67 -4.55
C ASN A 92 -8.75 -6.58 -3.79
N PHE A 93 -7.42 -6.53 -3.99
CA PHE A 93 -6.60 -5.52 -3.33
C PHE A 93 -6.78 -4.15 -3.98
N THR A 94 -7.01 -4.09 -5.30
CA THR A 94 -7.39 -2.85 -5.99
C THR A 94 -8.68 -2.28 -5.40
N VAL A 95 -9.72 -3.11 -5.24
CA VAL A 95 -10.98 -2.69 -4.61
C VAL A 95 -10.75 -2.23 -3.18
N ALA A 96 -9.96 -2.98 -2.40
CA ALA A 96 -9.65 -2.60 -1.01
C ALA A 96 -8.93 -1.25 -0.92
N THR A 97 -7.95 -0.98 -1.80
CA THR A 97 -7.28 0.33 -1.85
C THR A 97 -8.24 1.46 -2.24
N THR A 98 -9.14 1.22 -3.20
CA THR A 98 -10.14 2.21 -3.59
C THR A 98 -11.09 2.52 -2.44
N LEU A 99 -11.52 1.51 -1.68
CA LEU A 99 -12.37 1.69 -0.50
C LEU A 99 -11.70 2.48 0.63
N VAL A 100 -10.36 2.51 0.69
CA VAL A 100 -9.62 3.35 1.64
C VAL A 100 -9.46 4.77 1.10
N VAL A 101 -9.03 4.90 -0.15
CA VAL A 101 -8.60 6.18 -0.74
C VAL A 101 -9.79 7.06 -1.13
N LEU A 102 -10.87 6.49 -1.67
CA LEU A 102 -12.01 7.25 -2.16
C LEU A 102 -12.77 7.98 -1.03
N PRO A 103 -13.09 7.33 0.12
CA PRO A 103 -13.66 8.06 1.25
C PRO A 103 -12.70 9.08 1.84
N ALA A 104 -11.39 8.78 1.90
CA ALA A 104 -10.40 9.74 2.38
C ALA A 104 -10.42 11.04 1.56
N TYR A 105 -10.44 10.95 0.22
CA TYR A 105 -10.60 12.12 -0.63
C TYR A 105 -11.94 12.83 -0.44
N GLY A 106 -13.03 12.09 -0.22
CA GLY A 106 -14.33 12.68 0.12
C GLY A 106 -14.28 13.52 1.40
N PHE A 107 -13.66 13.00 2.46
CA PHE A 107 -13.47 13.73 3.72
C PHE A 107 -12.52 14.93 3.55
N LEU A 108 -11.43 14.77 2.81
CA LEU A 108 -10.50 15.87 2.53
C LEU A 108 -11.22 17.02 1.80
N LEU A 109 -12.02 16.71 0.79
CA LEU A 109 -12.79 17.71 0.05
C LEU A 109 -13.84 18.38 0.94
N ALA A 110 -14.58 17.60 1.75
CA ALA A 110 -15.57 18.15 2.67
C ALA A 110 -14.92 19.09 3.71
N PHE A 111 -13.78 18.69 4.28
CA PHE A 111 -13.06 19.53 5.25
C PHE A 111 -12.45 20.77 4.61
N MET A 112 -11.91 20.65 3.39
CA MET A 112 -11.38 21.78 2.63
C MET A 112 -12.46 22.81 2.30
N LEU A 113 -13.68 22.39 1.96
CA LEU A 113 -14.79 23.31 1.70
C LEU A 113 -15.38 23.94 2.98
N SER A 114 -15.04 23.40 4.16
CA SER A 114 -15.52 23.87 5.45
C SER A 114 -14.52 24.72 6.23
N LEU A 115 -13.32 24.90 5.68
CA LEU A 115 -12.28 25.81 6.21
C LEU A 115 -12.63 27.26 5.87
#